data_AF-A0A2V6C8I1-F1
#
_entry.id   AF-A0A2V6C8I1-F1
#
_cell.length_a   1.000
_cell.length_b   1.000
_cell.length_c   1.000
_cell.angle_alpha   90.00
_cell.angle_beta   90.00
_cell.angle_gamma   90.00
#
_symmetry.space_group_name_H-M   'P 1'
#
loop_
_entity.id
_entity.type
_entity.pdbx_description
1 polymer ?
#
loop_
_entity_poly.entity_id
_entity_poly.type
_entity_poly.pdbx_seq_one_letter_code
_entity_poly.pdbx_strand_id
1 'polypeptide(L)'
;SAPGSVGGGIFIDGRNSGSAALTVSNSTLSGNSATSVGGINNQGFGGSATLTIRDTILKTGPSGENIFNDSGMITSLGYNLSSDDASAVLNQSTDQNSIDPMLGPLQDNGGPTFTHGLSAGSPAIDKGKNF
;
A
#
# COMPACT_ATOMS: atom_id res chain seq x y z
N SER A 1 -10.70 18.42 20.54
CA SER A 1 -10.26 18.23 19.14
C SER A 1 -8.82 17.76 19.14
N ALA A 2 -8.59 16.49 18.80
CA ALA A 2 -7.29 15.95 18.39
C ALA A 2 -7.58 14.96 17.25
N PRO A 3 -7.07 15.17 16.02
CA PRO A 3 -7.45 14.39 14.85
C PRO A 3 -6.69 13.06 14.82
N GLY A 4 -7.24 12.04 15.47
CA GLY A 4 -6.66 10.69 15.53
C GLY A 4 -7.03 9.78 14.35
N SER A 5 -6.92 10.25 13.10
CA SER A 5 -7.26 9.45 11.90
C SER A 5 -6.01 9.08 11.08
N VAL A 6 -4.98 8.55 11.74
CA VAL A 6 -3.68 8.24 11.11
C VAL A 6 -3.61 6.73 10.82
N GLY A 7 -4.36 6.26 9.82
CA GLY A 7 -4.27 4.88 9.31
C GLY A 7 -5.64 4.24 9.03
N GLY A 8 -6.01 4.14 7.76
CA GLY A 8 -7.22 3.47 7.30
C GLY A 8 -7.04 1.97 6.98
N GLY A 9 -5.80 1.52 6.79
CA GLY A 9 -5.47 0.15 6.40
C GLY A 9 -4.55 -0.56 7.39
N ILE A 10 -3.25 -0.24 7.37
CA ILE A 10 -2.23 -0.90 8.19
C ILE A 10 -1.42 0.15 8.96
N PHE A 11 -1.19 -0.12 10.26
CA PHE A 11 -0.38 0.73 11.13
C PHE A 11 0.82 -0.06 11.67
N ILE A 12 2.04 0.37 11.33
CA ILE A 12 3.30 -0.24 11.78
C ILE A 12 3.87 0.66 12.89
N ASP A 13 3.52 0.35 14.14
CA ASP A 13 3.90 1.17 15.31
C ASP A 13 5.23 0.71 15.91
N GLY A 14 6.31 1.34 15.47
CA GLY A 14 7.66 1.16 16.02
C GLY A 14 8.09 2.28 16.97
N ARG A 15 7.19 3.14 17.45
CA ARG A 15 7.56 4.33 18.23
C ARG A 15 8.07 4.01 19.63
N ASN A 16 8.68 5.00 20.29
CA ASN A 16 9.00 4.99 21.73
C ASN A 16 9.84 3.78 22.18
N SER A 17 11.00 3.57 21.55
CA SER A 17 11.88 2.40 21.75
C SER A 17 11.23 1.06 21.37
N GLY A 18 10.07 1.09 20.71
CA GLY A 18 9.41 -0.07 20.13
C GLY A 18 10.08 -0.54 18.83
N SER A 19 9.65 -1.71 18.37
CA SER A 19 10.08 -2.28 17.09
C SER A 19 8.91 -2.99 16.42
N ALA A 20 8.65 -2.65 15.16
CA ALA A 20 7.64 -3.29 14.33
C ALA A 20 8.18 -3.52 12.90
N ALA A 21 7.84 -4.67 12.31
CA ALA A 21 8.26 -5.03 10.97
C ALA A 21 7.11 -5.67 10.19
N LEU A 22 6.97 -5.32 8.92
CA LEU A 22 5.99 -5.89 8.01
C LEU A 22 6.62 -6.17 6.64
N THR A 23 6.29 -7.32 6.07
CA THR A 23 6.52 -7.62 4.66
C THR A 23 5.18 -7.77 3.95
N VAL A 24 4.99 -7.03 2.86
CA VAL A 24 3.81 -7.13 2.00
C VAL A 24 4.27 -7.59 0.62
N SER A 25 3.64 -8.65 0.11
CA SER A 25 3.96 -9.20 -1.21
C SER A 25 2.71 -9.75 -1.88
N ASN A 26 2.60 -9.62 -3.20
CA ASN A 26 1.51 -10.20 -4.00
C ASN A 26 0.12 -9.87 -3.44
N SER A 27 -0.06 -8.62 -3.00
CA SER A 27 -1.25 -8.18 -2.28
C SER A 27 -1.98 -7.07 -3.03
N THR A 28 -3.26 -6.89 -2.72
CA THR A 28 -4.05 -5.74 -3.15
C THR A 28 -4.60 -5.05 -1.91
N LEU A 29 -4.13 -3.84 -1.63
CA LEU A 29 -4.62 -2.99 -0.55
C LEU A 29 -5.48 -1.91 -1.19
N SER A 30 -6.80 -2.12 -1.23
CA SER A 30 -7.73 -1.21 -1.89
C SER A 30 -8.92 -0.80 -1.04
N GLY A 31 -9.41 0.42 -1.24
CA GLY A 31 -10.64 0.92 -0.61
C GLY A 31 -10.49 1.36 0.86
N ASN A 32 -9.30 1.20 1.46
CA ASN A 32 -9.01 1.72 2.79
C ASN A 32 -8.96 3.26 2.76
N SER A 33 -9.57 3.93 3.73
CA SER A 33 -9.66 5.40 3.73
C SER A 33 -9.55 5.96 5.14
N ALA A 34 -8.83 7.06 5.28
CA ALA A 34 -8.76 7.87 6.48
C ALA A 34 -8.41 9.30 6.10
N THR A 35 -8.57 10.25 7.03
CA THR A 35 -8.32 11.68 6.76
C THR A 35 -6.88 11.97 6.29
N SER A 36 -5.88 11.24 6.81
CA SER A 36 -4.48 11.47 6.46
C SER A 36 -3.87 10.29 5.68
N VAL A 37 -3.93 9.08 6.22
CA VAL A 37 -3.27 7.91 5.62
C VAL A 37 -4.29 6.81 5.43
N GLY A 38 -4.68 6.53 4.19
CA GLY A 38 -5.67 5.51 3.88
C GLY A 38 -5.08 4.12 3.88
N GLY A 39 -3.84 3.96 3.42
CA GLY A 39 -3.20 2.66 3.24
C GLY A 39 -2.31 2.28 4.42
N ILE A 40 -1.00 2.35 4.22
CA ILE A 40 0.02 1.94 5.19
C ILE A 40 0.62 3.16 5.88
N ASN A 41 0.62 3.16 7.21
CA ASN A 41 1.24 4.18 8.04
C ASN A 41 2.41 3.56 8.82
N ASN A 42 3.64 3.96 8.49
CA ASN A 42 4.87 3.45 9.08
C ASN A 42 5.46 4.46 10.07
N GLN A 43 5.47 4.13 11.36
CA GLN A 43 5.79 5.08 12.45
C GLN A 43 7.00 4.62 13.27
N GLY A 44 8.18 5.16 12.95
CA GLY A 44 9.45 4.79 13.58
C GLY A 44 9.97 5.78 14.63
N PHE A 45 9.24 6.87 14.93
CA PHE A 45 9.77 7.93 15.79
C PHE A 45 10.22 7.43 17.17
N GLY A 46 11.51 7.60 17.48
CA GLY A 46 12.11 7.16 18.74
C GLY A 46 12.24 5.64 18.90
N GLY A 47 11.98 4.84 17.86
CA GLY A 47 12.18 3.38 17.83
C GLY A 47 12.47 2.89 16.41
N SER A 48 11.85 1.78 15.97
CA SER A 48 12.08 1.18 14.65
C SER A 48 10.81 0.63 14.01
N ALA A 49 10.42 1.17 12.85
CA ALA A 49 9.33 0.64 12.03
C ALA A 49 9.85 0.34 10.61
N THR A 50 9.76 -0.93 10.18
CA THR A 50 10.28 -1.37 8.88
C THR A 50 9.19 -1.97 8.00
N LEU A 51 9.05 -1.47 6.77
CA LEU A 51 8.20 -2.04 5.73
C LEU A 51 9.06 -2.57 4.58
N THR A 52 8.88 -3.83 4.19
CA THR A 52 9.35 -4.35 2.91
C THR A 52 8.15 -4.63 2.02
N ILE A 53 8.15 -4.12 0.78
CA ILE A 53 6.98 -4.23 -0.11
C ILE A 53 7.39 -4.60 -1.54
N ARG A 54 6.63 -5.50 -2.16
CA ARG A 54 6.83 -5.92 -3.56
C ARG A 54 5.54 -6.44 -4.20
N ASP A 55 5.47 -6.42 -5.52
CA ASP A 55 4.37 -7.04 -6.30
C ASP A 55 2.97 -6.70 -5.75
N THR A 56 2.78 -5.47 -5.27
CA THR A 56 1.57 -5.09 -4.52
C THR A 56 0.86 -3.93 -5.19
N ILE A 57 -0.48 -4.03 -5.28
CA ILE A 57 -1.34 -2.96 -5.75
C ILE A 57 -1.83 -2.14 -4.55
N LEU A 58 -1.65 -0.82 -4.60
CA LEU A 58 -2.08 0.14 -3.59
C LEU A 58 -3.09 1.12 -4.23
N LYS A 59 -4.33 1.10 -3.74
CA LYS A 59 -5.40 2.00 -4.19
C LYS A 59 -6.35 2.33 -3.05
N THR A 60 -5.98 3.30 -2.22
CA THR A 60 -6.88 3.80 -1.15
C THR A 60 -8.22 4.29 -1.68
N GLY A 61 -9.17 4.45 -0.76
CA GLY A 61 -10.49 5.01 -1.03
C GLY A 61 -10.45 6.51 -1.35
N PRO A 62 -11.55 7.25 -1.14
CA PRO A 62 -11.67 8.64 -1.60
C PRO A 62 -10.72 9.62 -0.91
N SER A 63 -10.08 9.22 0.18
CA SER A 63 -9.13 10.06 0.91
C SER A 63 -8.06 9.24 1.63
N GLY A 64 -6.91 9.88 1.82
CA GLY A 64 -5.74 9.35 2.49
C GLY A 64 -4.73 8.73 1.52
N GLU A 65 -3.45 8.98 1.79
CA GLU A 65 -2.32 8.47 1.00
C GLU A 65 -2.22 6.94 1.07
N ASN A 66 -1.67 6.32 0.03
CA ASN A 66 -1.40 4.88 -0.01
C ASN A 66 -0.32 4.48 1.00
N ILE A 67 0.73 5.28 1.13
CA ILE A 67 1.83 5.06 2.07
C ILE A 67 2.25 6.38 2.69
N PHE A 68 2.32 6.40 4.01
CA PHE A 68 2.96 7.45 4.79
C PHE A 68 4.08 6.86 5.64
N ASN A 69 5.23 7.53 5.64
CA ASN A 69 6.41 7.11 6.39
C ASN A 69 6.88 8.22 7.32
N ASP A 70 6.72 8.03 8.63
CA ASP A 70 7.27 8.93 9.65
C ASP A 70 8.42 8.24 10.37
N SER A 71 9.65 8.66 10.05
CA SER A 71 10.87 8.22 10.72
C SER A 71 11.12 6.71 10.69
N GLY A 72 10.39 5.96 9.85
CA GLY A 72 10.57 4.53 9.61
C GLY A 72 11.41 4.24 8.36
N MET A 73 11.71 2.97 8.13
CA MET A 73 12.42 2.49 6.94
C MET A 73 11.46 1.74 6.02
N ILE A 74 11.45 2.11 4.74
CA ILE A 74 10.69 1.41 3.70
C ILE A 74 11.64 0.91 2.62
N THR A 75 11.50 -0.36 2.25
CA THR A 75 12.24 -1.00 1.16
C THR A 75 11.26 -1.52 0.12
N SER A 76 11.23 -0.91 -1.06
CA SER A 76 10.58 -1.48 -2.24
C SER A 76 11.50 -2.51 -2.89
N LEU A 77 10.99 -3.71 -3.17
CA LEU A 77 11.68 -4.71 -4.01
C LEU A 77 11.13 -4.72 -5.45
N GLY A 78 10.35 -3.71 -5.82
CA GLY A 78 9.85 -3.50 -7.17
C GLY A 78 8.49 -4.13 -7.48
N TYR A 79 8.01 -3.84 -8.69
CA TYR A 79 6.76 -4.34 -9.27
C TYR A 79 5.50 -3.93 -8.49
N ASN A 80 5.59 -2.88 -7.68
CA ASN A 80 4.42 -2.31 -7.02
C ASN A 80 3.68 -1.38 -7.99
N LEU A 81 2.38 -1.23 -7.78
CA LEU A 81 1.54 -0.31 -8.53
C LEU A 81 0.73 0.53 -7.55
N SER A 82 0.97 1.84 -7.55
CA SER A 82 0.32 2.81 -6.66
C SER A 82 -0.51 3.81 -7.45
N SER A 83 -1.74 4.06 -6.99
CA SER A 83 -2.63 5.06 -7.58
C SER A 83 -2.21 6.52 -7.30
N ASP A 84 -1.30 6.73 -6.34
CA ASP A 84 -0.69 8.01 -5.99
C ASP A 84 0.85 7.89 -6.08
N ASP A 85 1.59 8.92 -5.69
CA ASP A 85 3.05 8.90 -5.74
C ASP A 85 3.72 7.99 -4.68
N ALA A 86 2.90 7.39 -3.78
CA ALA A 86 3.32 6.60 -2.63
C ALA A 86 4.39 7.30 -1.76
N SER A 87 4.27 8.60 -1.52
CA SER A 87 5.25 9.44 -0.83
C SER A 87 6.68 9.30 -1.40
N ALA A 88 6.79 8.99 -2.70
CA ALA A 88 8.03 8.68 -3.42
C ALA A 88 8.86 7.53 -2.81
N VAL A 89 8.28 6.66 -1.97
CA VAL A 89 9.02 5.54 -1.34
C VAL A 89 9.10 4.28 -2.20
N LEU A 90 8.21 4.15 -3.20
CA LEU A 90 8.27 3.10 -4.20
C LEU A 90 9.19 3.55 -5.33
N ASN A 91 10.47 3.25 -5.19
CA ASN A 91 11.55 3.90 -5.93
C ASN A 91 12.32 2.97 -6.89
N GLN A 92 11.83 1.75 -7.12
CA GLN A 92 12.45 0.87 -8.10
C GLN A 92 11.97 1.21 -9.50
N SER A 93 12.82 0.99 -10.52
CA SER A 93 12.45 1.27 -11.93
C SER A 93 11.28 0.43 -12.44
N THR A 94 10.92 -0.64 -11.72
CA THR A 94 9.79 -1.52 -12.01
C THR A 94 8.53 -1.16 -11.22
N ASP A 95 8.61 -0.20 -10.28
CA ASP A 95 7.43 0.34 -9.62
C ASP A 95 6.68 1.27 -10.59
N GLN A 96 5.36 1.31 -10.44
CA GLN A 96 4.45 2.14 -11.23
C GLN A 96 3.67 3.03 -10.26
N ASN A 97 4.07 4.31 -10.15
CA ASN A 97 3.42 5.26 -9.24
C ASN A 97 2.50 6.23 -10.00
N SER A 98 1.52 6.80 -9.31
CA SER A 98 0.54 7.74 -9.85
C SER A 98 -0.24 7.20 -11.05
N ILE A 99 -0.51 5.89 -11.05
CA ILE A 99 -1.19 5.18 -12.14
C ILE A 99 -2.39 4.42 -11.56
N ASP A 100 -3.60 4.69 -12.07
CA ASP A 100 -4.79 3.95 -11.63
C ASP A 100 -4.68 2.46 -11.98
N PRO A 101 -4.75 1.54 -11.00
CA PRO A 101 -4.73 0.11 -11.27
C PRO A 101 -5.94 -0.43 -12.03
N MET A 102 -7.02 0.36 -12.20
CA MET A 102 -8.24 -0.04 -12.91
C MET A 102 -8.91 -1.29 -12.31
N LEU A 103 -8.90 -1.39 -10.98
CA LEU A 103 -9.61 -2.43 -10.24
C LEU A 103 -11.13 -2.34 -10.50
N GLY A 104 -11.73 -3.47 -10.83
CA GLY A 104 -13.17 -3.65 -10.86
C GLY A 104 -13.78 -3.71 -9.45
N PRO A 105 -15.12 -3.73 -9.35
CA PRO A 105 -15.81 -3.86 -8.07
C PRO A 105 -15.48 -5.21 -7.40
N LEU A 106 -15.67 -5.26 -6.08
CA LEU A 106 -15.60 -6.51 -5.33
C LEU A 106 -16.82 -7.37 -5.71
N GLN A 107 -16.59 -8.44 -6.45
CA GLN A 107 -17.67 -9.31 -6.95
C GLN A 107 -17.17 -10.75 -7.09
N ASP A 108 -18.08 -11.66 -7.42
CA ASP A 108 -17.72 -13.02 -7.82
C ASP A 108 -16.99 -12.99 -9.16
N ASN A 109 -15.67 -13.23 -9.13
CA ASN A 109 -14.86 -13.42 -10.33
C ASN A 109 -14.38 -14.87 -10.47
N GLY A 110 -15.12 -15.81 -9.87
CA GLY A 110 -14.74 -17.21 -9.75
C GLY A 110 -13.89 -17.50 -8.52
N GLY A 111 -14.04 -18.70 -7.98
CA GLY A 111 -13.37 -19.15 -6.76
C GLY A 111 -14.25 -19.03 -5.51
N PRO A 112 -13.68 -19.26 -4.30
CA PRO A 112 -14.47 -19.35 -3.06
C PRO A 112 -14.78 -17.99 -2.41
N THR A 113 -14.22 -16.88 -2.91
CA THR A 113 -14.35 -15.54 -2.33
C THR A 113 -14.52 -14.48 -3.41
N PHE A 114 -15.25 -13.40 -3.11
CA PHE A 114 -15.29 -12.24 -4.00
C PHE A 114 -13.92 -11.58 -4.09
N THR A 115 -13.57 -11.06 -5.26
CA THR A 115 -12.28 -10.42 -5.53
C THR A 115 -12.44 -9.12 -6.32
N HIS A 116 -11.41 -8.29 -6.32
CA HIS A 116 -11.28 -7.16 -7.24
C HIS A 116 -10.61 -7.65 -8.53
N GLY A 117 -11.39 -7.81 -9.60
CA GLY A 117 -10.85 -8.16 -10.92
C GLY A 117 -10.09 -6.99 -11.56
N LEU A 118 -9.22 -7.28 -12.53
CA LEU A 118 -8.58 -6.24 -13.34
C LEU A 118 -9.43 -5.94 -14.57
N SER A 119 -9.66 -4.65 -14.85
CA SER A 119 -10.30 -4.23 -16.09
C SER A 119 -9.39 -4.45 -17.29
N ALA A 120 -9.96 -4.62 -18.49
CA ALA A 120 -9.18 -4.74 -19.73
C ALA A 120 -8.27 -3.51 -19.92
N GLY A 121 -6.99 -3.75 -20.23
CA GLY A 121 -5.98 -2.70 -20.36
C GLY A 121 -5.41 -2.18 -19.03
N SER A 122 -5.77 -2.80 -17.90
CA SER A 122 -5.21 -2.44 -16.60
C SER A 122 -3.67 -2.48 -16.60
N PRO A 123 -3.00 -1.48 -16.02
CA PRO A 123 -1.55 -1.44 -15.88
C PRO A 123 -1.02 -2.49 -14.88
N ALA A 124 -1.90 -3.21 -14.18
CA ALA A 124 -1.51 -4.34 -13.34
C ALA A 124 -1.34 -5.65 -14.13
N ILE A 125 -1.89 -5.74 -15.36
CA ILE A 125 -1.84 -6.96 -16.17
C ILE A 125 -0.40 -7.26 -16.58
N ASP A 126 0.06 -8.48 -16.27
CA ASP A 126 1.39 -9.01 -16.60
C ASP A 126 2.56 -8.14 -16.12
N LYS A 127 2.37 -7.38 -15.03
CA LYS A 127 3.42 -6.54 -14.42
C LYS A 127 4.01 -7.10 -13.14
N GLY A 128 3.34 -8.04 -12.47
CA GLY A 128 3.89 -8.72 -11.30
C GLY A 128 4.99 -9.70 -11.68
N LYS A 129 5.86 -10.04 -10.73
CA LYS A 129 6.90 -11.07 -10.90
C LYS A 129 6.70 -12.18 -9.88
N ASN A 130 6.78 -13.43 -10.35
CA ASN A 130 6.86 -14.58 -9.47
C ASN A 130 8.33 -14.80 -9.07
N PHE A 131 8.61 -14.82 -7.77
CA PHE A 131 9.96 -14.93 -7.21
C PHE A 131 10.17 -16.31 -6.59
#